data_AF-A0A927JF23-F1
#
_entry.id   AF-A0A927JF23-F1
#
_cell.length_a   1.000
_cell.length_b   1.000
_cell.length_c   1.000
_cell.angle_alpha   90.00
_cell.angle_beta   90.00
_cell.angle_gamma   90.00
#
_symmetry.space_group_name_H-M   'P 1'
#
loop_
_entity.id
_entity.type
_entity.pdbx_description
1 polymer ?
#
loop_
_entity_poly.entity_id
_entity_poly.type
_entity_poly.pdbx_seq_one_letter_code
_entity_poly.pdbx_strand_id
1 'polypeptide(L)'
;MSLLAGTVTGMGHWPGTSMAEAITTVLGELAGNGVPFQPTMDDRGPGADRIGQTAAMLVDMPVEASTTGYRLAHHQGIIGRRARD
;
A
#
# COMPACT_ATOMS: atom_id res chain seq x y z
N MET A 1 -0.47 -29.38 2.22
CA MET A 1 -1.12 -28.09 1.90
C MET A 1 -2.52 -28.14 2.49
N SER A 2 -2.68 -27.65 3.72
CA SER A 2 -4.00 -27.63 4.37
C SER A 2 -4.72 -26.39 3.90
N LEU A 3 -5.71 -26.55 3.03
CA LEU A 3 -6.62 -25.46 2.67
C LEU A 3 -7.48 -25.18 3.91
N LEU A 4 -7.44 -23.95 4.42
CA LEU A 4 -8.53 -23.45 5.25
C LEU A 4 -9.84 -23.69 4.47
N ALA A 5 -10.92 -24.06 5.17
CA ALA A 5 -12.22 -24.29 4.55
C ALA A 5 -12.79 -22.94 4.05
N GLY A 6 -12.35 -22.49 2.88
CA GLY A 6 -12.67 -21.20 2.28
C GLY A 6 -11.44 -20.43 1.81
N THR A 7 -11.61 -19.60 0.78
CA THR A 7 -10.56 -18.69 0.30
C THR A 7 -10.45 -17.50 1.25
N VAL A 8 -9.32 -17.34 1.92
CA VAL A 8 -9.04 -16.21 2.82
C VAL A 8 -7.97 -15.32 2.20
N THR A 9 -8.18 -14.01 2.23
CA THR A 9 -7.20 -12.98 1.86
C THR A 9 -7.27 -11.85 2.88
N GLY A 10 -6.19 -11.10 3.05
CA GLY A 10 -6.14 -9.96 3.97
C GLY A 10 -5.40 -8.75 3.43
N MET A 11 -5.62 -7.63 4.11
CA MET A 11 -4.89 -6.39 3.93
C MET A 11 -4.88 -5.64 5.27
N GLY A 12 -3.79 -4.97 5.61
CA GLY A 12 -3.72 -4.21 6.86
C GLY A 12 -2.45 -3.40 7.01
N HIS A 13 -2.50 -2.44 7.92
CA HIS A 13 -1.36 -1.59 8.28
C HIS A 13 -0.19 -2.42 8.80
N TRP A 14 0.99 -2.10 8.29
CA TRP A 14 2.26 -2.62 8.77
C TRP A 14 2.99 -1.52 9.55
N PRO A 15 3.42 -1.79 10.80
CA PRO A 15 4.16 -0.81 11.58
C PRO A 15 5.56 -0.56 11.01
N GLY A 16 5.98 0.70 10.98
CA GLY A 16 7.29 1.10 10.49
C GLY A 16 7.37 1.22 8.97
N THR A 17 8.59 1.37 8.46
CA THR A 17 8.82 1.80 7.07
C THR A 17 9.57 0.77 6.22
N SER A 18 9.83 -0.44 6.73
CA SER A 18 10.58 -1.48 6.03
C SER A 18 9.68 -2.42 5.24
N MET A 19 9.64 -2.25 3.90
CA MET A 19 8.90 -3.16 3.01
C MET A 19 9.49 -4.57 3.02
N ALA A 20 10.81 -4.70 3.12
CA ALA A 20 11.49 -5.99 3.14
C ALA A 20 11.07 -6.82 4.37
N GLU A 21 10.98 -6.18 5.53
CA GLU A 21 10.52 -6.82 6.77
C GLU A 21 9.06 -7.26 6.67
N ALA A 22 8.20 -6.40 6.15
CA ALA A 22 6.78 -6.70 5.95
C ALA A 22 6.56 -7.89 5.03
N ILE A 23 7.21 -7.88 3.86
CA ILE A 23 7.12 -8.96 2.88
C ILE A 23 7.67 -10.26 3.48
N THR A 24 8.82 -10.20 4.16
CA THR A 24 9.43 -11.39 4.77
C THR A 24 8.51 -12.00 5.81
N THR A 25 7.88 -11.18 6.66
CA THR A 25 6.94 -11.67 7.67
C THR A 25 5.68 -12.27 7.04
N VAL A 26 5.07 -11.59 6.07
CA VAL A 26 3.87 -12.09 5.38
C VAL A 26 4.16 -13.42 4.68
N LEU A 27 5.29 -13.54 4.00
CA LEU A 27 5.69 -14.78 3.34
C LEU A 27 6.00 -15.90 4.35
N GLY A 28 6.64 -15.57 5.48
CA GLY A 28 6.95 -16.53 6.53
C GLY A 28 5.72 -17.09 7.24
N GLU A 29 4.74 -16.24 7.54
CA GLU A 29 3.61 -16.59 8.40
C GLU A 29 2.35 -17.03 7.62
N LEU A 30 2.09 -16.43 6.45
CA LEU A 30 0.80 -16.58 5.75
C LEU A 30 0.90 -17.34 4.44
N ALA A 31 2.00 -17.20 3.69
CA ALA A 31 2.11 -17.82 2.36
C ALA A 31 2.11 -19.35 2.41
N GLY A 32 2.70 -19.97 3.45
CA GLY A 32 2.69 -21.43 3.64
C GLY A 32 1.28 -22.01 3.83
N ASN A 33 0.35 -21.19 4.31
CA ASN A 33 -1.07 -21.52 4.46
C ASN A 33 -1.91 -21.13 3.24
N GLY A 34 -1.28 -20.63 2.18
CA GLY A 34 -1.95 -20.20 0.96
C GLY A 34 -2.83 -18.96 1.15
N VAL A 35 -2.52 -18.11 2.14
CA VAL A 35 -3.28 -16.89 2.45
C VAL A 35 -2.58 -15.67 1.83
N PRO A 36 -3.11 -15.07 0.76
CA PRO A 36 -2.60 -13.81 0.25
C PRO A 36 -2.84 -12.70 1.26
N PHE A 37 -1.83 -11.86 1.48
CA PHE A 37 -1.95 -10.70 2.36
C PHE A 37 -1.17 -9.52 1.80
N GLN A 38 -1.81 -8.35 1.73
CA GLN A 38 -1.17 -7.11 1.30
C GLN A 38 -0.94 -6.18 2.50
N PRO A 39 0.30 -6.00 2.97
CA PRO A 39 0.58 -5.01 4.00
C PRO A 39 0.49 -3.58 3.41
N THR A 40 0.01 -2.62 4.19
CA THR A 40 0.01 -1.19 3.85
C THR A 40 1.12 -0.47 4.62
N MET A 41 1.85 0.42 3.95
CA MET A 41 3.08 1.05 4.46
C MET A 41 2.82 2.51 4.88
N ASP A 42 1.70 2.76 5.56
CA ASP A 42 1.18 4.11 5.82
C ASP A 42 2.20 4.99 6.59
N ASP A 43 3.03 4.37 7.44
CA ASP A 43 4.09 5.06 8.21
C ASP A 43 5.21 5.65 7.32
N ARG A 44 5.30 5.25 6.04
CA ARG A 44 6.19 5.90 5.06
C ARG A 44 5.68 7.29 4.63
N GLY A 45 4.47 7.65 5.05
CA GLY A 45 3.86 8.96 4.83
C GLY A 45 3.13 9.08 3.49
N PRO A 46 2.80 10.31 3.09
CA PRO A 46 1.99 10.57 1.91
C PRO A 46 2.57 9.95 0.64
N GLY A 47 1.71 9.24 -0.09
CA GLY A 47 2.01 8.45 -1.27
C GLY A 47 1.99 6.95 -0.96
N ALA A 48 2.45 6.54 0.22
CA ALA A 48 2.50 5.13 0.61
C ALA A 48 1.22 4.63 1.28
N ASP A 49 0.39 5.54 1.80
CA ASP A 49 -0.94 5.21 2.28
C ASP A 49 -1.91 4.90 1.13
N ARG A 50 -3.04 4.30 1.48
CA ARG A 50 -4.05 3.84 0.51
C ARG A 50 -4.62 4.95 -0.37
N ILE A 51 -4.70 6.20 0.11
CA ILE A 51 -5.20 7.32 -0.68
C ILE A 51 -4.16 7.68 -1.74
N GLY A 52 -2.89 7.78 -1.35
CA GLY A 52 -1.78 8.02 -2.27
C GLY A 52 -1.68 6.94 -3.37
N GLN A 53 -1.72 5.66 -2.99
CA GLN A 53 -1.69 4.54 -3.93
C GLN A 53 -2.89 4.56 -4.89
N THR A 54 -4.09 4.85 -4.38
CA THR A 54 -5.29 4.95 -5.23
C THR A 54 -5.19 6.13 -6.18
N ALA A 55 -4.72 7.27 -5.69
CA ALA A 55 -4.54 8.48 -6.50
C ALA A 55 -3.56 8.27 -7.67
N ALA A 56 -2.53 7.44 -7.50
CA ALA A 56 -1.58 7.12 -8.56
C ALA A 56 -2.19 6.34 -9.75
N MET A 57 -3.33 5.70 -9.54
CA MET A 57 -4.10 4.97 -10.56
C MET A 57 -5.07 5.87 -11.34
N LEU A 58 -5.31 7.10 -10.90
CA LEU A 58 -6.26 8.00 -11.55
C LEU A 58 -5.64 8.64 -12.80
N VAL A 59 -6.23 8.34 -13.94
CA VAL A 59 -5.80 8.85 -15.24
C VAL A 59 -6.21 10.32 -15.38
N ASP A 60 -5.30 11.16 -15.88
CA ASP A 60 -5.48 12.61 -16.10
C ASP A 60 -5.95 13.41 -14.88
N MET A 61 -5.78 12.84 -13.68
CA MET A 61 -6.19 13.44 -12.41
C MET A 61 -5.03 13.41 -11.41
N PRO A 62 -3.98 14.24 -11.61
CA PRO A 62 -2.83 14.25 -10.72
C PRO A 62 -3.23 14.75 -9.33
N VAL A 63 -2.62 14.15 -8.31
CA VAL A 63 -2.87 14.45 -6.89
C VAL A 63 -1.55 14.76 -6.19
N GLU A 64 -1.58 15.74 -5.29
CA GLU A 64 -0.48 16.14 -4.42
C GLU A 64 -0.90 16.12 -2.95
N ALA A 65 0.08 16.03 -2.05
CA ALA A 65 -0.14 16.23 -0.64
C ALA A 65 -0.26 17.73 -0.30
N SER A 66 -1.06 18.03 0.71
CA SER A 66 -1.23 19.35 1.32
C SER A 66 -1.20 19.21 2.84
N THR A 67 -1.27 20.32 3.55
CA THR A 67 -1.27 20.34 5.03
C THR A 67 -2.49 19.66 5.65
N THR A 68 -3.60 19.54 4.91
CA THR A 68 -4.86 18.96 5.40
C THR A 68 -5.19 17.61 4.76
N GLY A 69 -4.35 17.09 3.86
CA GLY A 69 -4.59 15.84 3.14
C GLY A 69 -4.24 15.95 1.66
N TYR A 70 -4.92 15.17 0.81
CA TYR A 70 -4.68 15.14 -0.62
C TYR A 70 -5.52 16.16 -1.38
N ARG A 71 -4.97 16.71 -2.48
CA ARG A 71 -5.70 17.62 -3.39
C ARG A 71 -5.35 17.34 -4.84
N LEU A 72 -6.25 17.71 -5.75
CA LEU A 72 -5.95 17.74 -7.18
C LEU A 72 -4.82 18.74 -7.47
N ALA A 73 -3.98 18.39 -8.43
CA ALA A 73 -2.86 19.18 -8.90
C ALA A 73 -3.00 19.49 -10.40
N HIS A 74 -2.13 20.36 -10.91
CA HIS A 74 -2.06 20.63 -12.35
C HIS A 74 -1.16 19.63 -13.10
N HIS A 75 -0.25 18.96 -12.40
CA HIS A 75 0.68 17.99 -12.95
C HIS A 75 1.05 16.96 -11.88
N GLN A 76 1.54 15.79 -12.29
CA GLN A 76 2.12 14.84 -11.34
C GLN A 76 3.38 15.46 -10.72
N GLY A 77 3.54 15.35 -9.42
CA GLY A 77 4.79 15.63 -8.76
C GLY A 77 5.21 14.50 -7.82
N ILE A 78 5.90 14.85 -6.75
CA ILE A 78 6.70 13.90 -5.98
C ILE A 78 5.86 12.86 -5.26
N ILE A 79 4.66 13.24 -4.82
CA ILE A 79 3.76 12.33 -4.11
C ILE A 79 3.19 11.27 -5.06
N GLY A 80 2.75 11.69 -6.26
CA GLY A 80 2.31 10.75 -7.29
C GLY A 80 3.42 9.82 -7.76
N ARG A 81 4.69 10.26 -7.74
CA ARG A 81 5.84 9.38 -8.01
C ARG A 81 6.05 8.37 -6.88
N ARG A 82 6.11 8.84 -5.63
CA ARG A 82 6.27 7.98 -4.44
C ARG A 82 5.18 6.93 -4.32
N ALA A 83 3.97 7.23 -4.74
CA ALA A 83 2.85 6.28 -4.70
C ALA A 83 2.96 5.14 -5.72
N ARG A 84 3.84 5.24 -6.72
CA ARG A 84 4.14 4.17 -7.69
C ARG A 84 5.41 3.40 -7.38
N ASP A 85 6.26 3.95 -6.52
CA ASP A 85 7.54 3.37 -6.10
C ASP A 85 7.32 2.35 -4.95
#